data_AF-I2DWP9-F1
#
_entry.id   AF-I2DWP9-F1
#
_cell.length_a   1.000
_cell.length_b   1.000
_cell.length_c   1.000
_cell.angle_alpha   90.00
_cell.angle_beta   90.00
_cell.angle_gamma   90.00
#
_symmetry.space_group_name_H-M   'P 1'
#
loop_
_entity.id
_entity.type
_entity.pdbx_description
1 polymer ?
#
loop_
_entity_poly.entity_id
_entity_poly.type
_entity_poly.pdbx_seq_one_letter_code
_entity_poly.pdbx_strand_id
1 'polypeptide(L)'
;MINDAVYALCALLDEAALKHLTGEARESWEKRPLQEERFSRNDAGEELVRRIEDRLLEPRSPRVLLAIFAAVLSLGFTGRFAMDGSTARAALIRTLDERLGRTTAAEDNHAAPASIVVNRTNARPLRISPLTWVVASCVAVGVAWFMVDRWFIASIAQIAQ
;
A
#
# COMPACT_ATOMS: atom_id res chain seq x y z
N MET A 1 15.93 5.89 -19.26
CA MET A 1 14.67 6.67 -19.06
C MET A 1 13.44 5.83 -19.37
N ILE A 2 13.16 5.49 -20.64
CA ILE A 2 11.94 4.75 -21.03
C ILE A 2 11.88 3.38 -20.34
N ASN A 3 12.98 2.62 -20.34
CA ASN A 3 13.01 1.30 -19.70
C ASN A 3 12.71 1.35 -18.20
N ASP A 4 13.18 2.36 -17.48
CA ASP A 4 12.97 2.47 -16.03
C ASP A 4 11.54 2.91 -15.70
N ALA A 5 10.94 3.76 -16.52
CA ALA A 5 9.53 4.11 -16.40
C ALA A 5 8.63 2.89 -16.64
N VAL A 6 8.89 2.15 -17.72
CA VAL A 6 8.18 0.90 -18.03
C VAL A 6 8.37 -0.11 -16.92
N TYR A 7 9.60 -0.28 -16.43
CA TYR A 7 9.91 -1.19 -15.33
C TYR A 7 9.10 -0.85 -14.08
N ALA A 8 9.04 0.43 -13.69
CA ALA A 8 8.30 0.88 -12.52
C ALA A 8 6.80 0.61 -12.62
N LEU A 9 6.21 0.82 -13.81
CA LEU A 9 4.80 0.52 -14.06
C LEU A 9 4.51 -0.97 -14.06
N CYS A 10 5.36 -1.79 -14.69
CA CYS A 10 5.23 -3.25 -14.65
C CYS A 10 5.32 -3.75 -13.20
N ALA A 11 6.28 -3.26 -12.41
CA ALA A 11 6.44 -3.64 -11.01
C ALA A 11 5.19 -3.31 -10.16
N LEU A 12 4.60 -2.12 -10.37
CA LEU A 12 3.36 -1.74 -9.70
C LEU A 12 2.19 -2.66 -10.07
N LEU A 13 2.04 -2.96 -11.36
CA LEU A 13 0.95 -3.78 -11.86
C LEU A 13 1.09 -5.24 -11.43
N ASP A 14 2.29 -5.79 -11.49
CA ASP A 14 2.57 -7.15 -11.03
C ASP A 14 2.32 -7.28 -9.53
N GLU A 15 2.79 -6.33 -8.71
CA GLU A 15 2.49 -6.35 -7.27
C GLU A 15 0.99 -6.23 -6.99
N ALA A 16 0.27 -5.35 -7.71
CA ALA A 16 -1.16 -5.20 -7.54
C ALA A 16 -1.92 -6.46 -7.96
N ALA A 17 -1.57 -7.07 -9.09
CA ALA A 17 -2.14 -8.32 -9.56
C ALA A 17 -1.91 -9.45 -8.55
N LEU A 18 -0.66 -9.63 -8.10
CA LEU A 18 -0.29 -10.62 -7.09
C LEU A 18 -0.83 -10.31 -5.68
N LYS A 19 -1.41 -9.14 -5.44
CA LYS A 19 -2.04 -8.80 -4.16
C LYS A 19 -3.55 -8.96 -4.18
N HIS A 20 -4.17 -8.83 -5.35
CA HIS A 20 -5.63 -8.73 -5.49
C HIS A 20 -6.25 -9.87 -6.29
N LEU A 21 -5.51 -10.54 -7.19
CA LEU A 21 -6.01 -11.71 -7.90
C LEU A 21 -6.03 -12.93 -6.98
N THR A 22 -6.99 -13.82 -7.24
CA THR A 22 -7.20 -15.10 -6.54
C THR A 22 -7.49 -16.22 -7.54
N GLY A 23 -7.36 -17.47 -7.10
CA GLY A 23 -7.64 -18.67 -7.90
C GLY A 23 -6.81 -18.77 -9.18
N GLU A 24 -7.41 -19.30 -10.25
CA GLU A 24 -6.75 -19.54 -11.54
C GLU A 24 -6.16 -18.26 -12.17
N ALA A 25 -6.82 -17.10 -11.97
CA ALA A 25 -6.33 -15.84 -12.49
C ALA A 25 -5.00 -15.42 -11.84
N ARG A 26 -4.86 -15.67 -10.54
CA ARG A 26 -3.61 -15.45 -9.81
C ARG A 26 -2.53 -16.42 -10.28
N GLU A 27 -2.84 -17.71 -10.34
CA GLU A 27 -1.90 -18.75 -10.77
C GLU A 27 -1.39 -18.50 -12.20
N SER A 28 -2.28 -18.05 -13.10
CA SER A 28 -1.88 -17.68 -14.47
C SER A 28 -0.95 -16.47 -14.48
N TRP A 29 -1.17 -15.49 -13.61
CA TRP A 29 -0.34 -14.29 -13.51
C TRP A 29 1.03 -14.61 -12.91
N GLU A 30 1.08 -15.45 -11.86
CA GLU A 30 2.33 -15.90 -11.23
C GLU A 30 3.25 -16.65 -12.20
N LYS A 31 2.70 -17.38 -13.17
CA LYS A 31 3.49 -18.10 -14.18
C LYS A 31 4.17 -17.19 -15.21
N ARG A 32 3.59 -16.01 -15.46
CA ARG A 32 4.05 -15.07 -16.50
C ARG A 32 3.77 -13.61 -16.09
N PRO A 33 4.44 -13.08 -15.05
CA PRO A 33 4.31 -11.68 -14.71
C PRO A 33 4.91 -10.80 -15.82
N LEU A 34 4.44 -9.56 -15.93
CA LEU A 34 4.86 -8.63 -16.98
C LEU A 34 6.37 -8.35 -16.92
N GLN A 35 6.95 -8.43 -15.71
CA GLN A 35 8.38 -8.28 -15.49
C GLN A 35 9.22 -9.48 -15.92
N GLU A 36 8.73 -10.71 -15.84
CA GLU A 36 9.46 -11.86 -16.39
C GLU A 36 9.46 -11.83 -17.92
N GLU A 37 8.34 -11.44 -18.52
CA GLU A 37 8.22 -11.31 -19.97
C GLU A 37 9.13 -10.21 -20.55
N ARG A 38 9.41 -9.15 -19.77
CA ARG A 38 10.14 -7.98 -20.27
C ARG A 38 11.56 -7.79 -19.69
N PHE A 39 11.84 -8.32 -18.50
CA PHE A 39 13.08 -8.02 -17.75
C PHE A 39 13.75 -9.23 -17.08
N SER A 40 13.15 -10.43 -17.15
CA SER A 40 13.73 -11.72 -16.74
C SER A 40 14.41 -11.72 -15.36
N ARG A 41 13.80 -11.08 -14.35
CA ARG A 41 14.38 -10.98 -13.00
C ARG A 41 13.31 -11.12 -11.92
N ASN A 42 13.52 -12.07 -11.02
CA ASN A 42 12.56 -12.49 -9.98
C ASN A 42 12.66 -11.67 -8.67
N ASP A 43 13.15 -10.41 -8.76
CA ASP A 43 13.20 -9.50 -7.62
C ASP A 43 12.86 -8.07 -8.04
N ALA A 44 11.59 -7.91 -8.40
CA ALA A 44 10.99 -6.65 -8.79
C ALA A 44 10.99 -5.59 -7.68
N GLY A 45 10.81 -6.07 -6.45
CA GLY A 45 10.61 -5.26 -5.25
C GLY A 45 11.87 -4.52 -4.83
N GLU A 46 13.01 -5.20 -4.87
CA GLU A 46 14.31 -4.62 -4.54
C GLU A 46 14.86 -3.77 -5.69
N GLU A 47 14.78 -4.29 -6.91
CA GLU A 47 15.39 -3.67 -8.09
C GLU A 47 14.73 -2.33 -8.46
N LEU A 48 13.41 -2.17 -8.30
CA LEU A 48 12.78 -0.86 -8.53
C LEU A 48 13.31 0.17 -7.52
N VAL A 49 13.40 -0.19 -6.24
CA VAL A 49 13.89 0.72 -5.20
C VAL A 49 15.34 1.13 -5.48
N ARG A 50 16.19 0.17 -5.84
CA ARG A 50 17.58 0.43 -6.24
C ARG A 50 17.67 1.40 -7.42
N ARG A 51 16.83 1.22 -8.45
CA ARG A 51 16.78 2.14 -9.61
C ARG A 51 16.33 3.54 -9.22
N ILE A 52 15.40 3.67 -8.27
CA ILE A 52 14.95 4.97 -7.77
C ILE A 52 16.12 5.68 -7.07
N GLU A 53 16.82 4.96 -6.18
CA GLU A 53 17.97 5.48 -5.44
C GLU A 53 19.10 5.91 -6.40
N ASP A 54 19.47 5.07 -7.36
CA ASP A 54 20.47 5.38 -8.39
C ASP A 54 20.12 6.68 -9.15
N ARG A 55 18.84 6.87 -9.49
CA ARG A 55 18.37 8.05 -10.24
C ARG A 55 18.20 9.30 -9.39
N LEU A 56 18.00 9.14 -8.09
CA LEU A 56 18.03 10.27 -7.16
C LEU A 56 19.46 10.82 -7.00
N LEU A 57 20.46 9.95 -7.01
CA LEU A 57 21.88 10.34 -6.96
C LEU A 57 22.34 11.05 -8.24
N GLU A 58 21.77 10.70 -9.40
CA GLU A 58 22.14 11.32 -10.67
C GLU A 58 21.57 12.75 -10.81
N PRO A 59 22.41 13.81 -10.91
CA PRO A 59 21.95 15.21 -10.91
C PRO A 59 21.07 15.56 -12.12
N ARG A 60 21.29 14.90 -13.25
CA ARG A 60 20.60 15.16 -14.53
C ARG A 60 19.43 14.22 -14.81
N SER A 61 18.97 13.44 -13.83
CA SER A 61 17.81 12.56 -14.01
C SER A 61 16.59 13.34 -14.50
N PRO A 62 15.88 12.84 -15.54
CA PRO A 62 14.70 13.50 -16.08
C PRO A 62 13.61 13.65 -15.03
N ARG A 63 13.07 14.87 -14.85
CA ARG A 63 11.99 15.14 -13.88
C ARG A 63 10.77 14.25 -14.07
N VAL A 64 10.40 13.96 -15.32
CA VAL A 64 9.27 13.08 -15.65
C VAL A 64 9.47 11.67 -15.10
N LEU A 65 10.68 11.12 -15.18
CA LEU A 65 10.94 9.78 -14.64
C LEU A 65 10.78 9.73 -13.12
N LEU A 66 11.29 10.74 -12.43
CA LEU A 66 11.16 10.84 -10.98
C LEU A 66 9.70 11.03 -10.55
N ALA A 67 8.93 11.78 -11.35
CA ALA A 67 7.49 11.91 -11.15
C ALA A 67 6.76 10.56 -11.27
N ILE A 68 7.17 9.72 -12.22
CA ILE A 68 6.63 8.36 -12.37
C ILE A 68 6.98 7.50 -11.15
N PHE A 69 8.23 7.54 -10.68
CA PHE A 69 8.63 6.83 -9.46
C PHE A 69 7.83 7.27 -8.23
N ALA A 70 7.66 8.58 -8.04
CA ALA A 70 6.85 9.13 -6.95
C ALA A 70 5.39 8.67 -7.06
N ALA A 71 4.82 8.64 -8.27
CA ALA A 71 3.47 8.16 -8.52
C ALA A 71 3.32 6.67 -8.20
N VAL A 72 4.25 5.82 -8.65
CA VAL A 72 4.26 4.38 -8.37
C VAL A 72 4.30 4.09 -6.87
N LEU A 73 5.18 4.80 -6.13
CA LEU A 73 5.21 4.70 -4.68
C LEU A 73 3.92 5.26 -4.04
N SER A 74 3.35 6.34 -4.56
CA SER A 74 2.09 6.89 -4.03
C SER A 74 0.88 5.96 -4.24
N LEU A 75 0.87 5.20 -5.33
CA LEU A 75 -0.18 4.24 -5.69
C LEU A 75 -0.15 2.95 -4.88
N GLY A 76 0.82 2.78 -3.98
CA GLY A 76 0.83 1.68 -3.04
C GLY A 76 1.80 0.56 -3.37
N PHE A 77 2.73 0.76 -4.32
CA PHE A 77 3.86 -0.15 -4.49
C PHE A 77 4.63 -0.27 -3.17
N THR A 78 4.85 -1.50 -2.72
CA THR A 78 5.48 -1.79 -1.44
C THR A 78 6.88 -2.35 -1.65
N GLY A 79 7.08 -3.24 -2.63
CA GLY A 79 8.35 -3.89 -2.90
C GLY A 79 9.02 -4.43 -1.63
N ARG A 80 10.33 -4.18 -1.50
CA ARG A 80 11.12 -4.56 -0.31
C ARG A 80 10.67 -3.93 1.02
N PHE A 81 9.73 -2.97 1.00
CA PHE A 81 9.29 -2.28 2.22
C PHE A 81 8.17 -3.01 3.00
N ALA A 82 7.75 -4.21 2.56
CA ALA A 82 6.57 -4.91 3.09
C ALA A 82 6.70 -5.36 4.56
N MET A 83 7.91 -5.76 5.00
CA MET A 83 8.19 -6.31 6.33
C MET A 83 9.04 -5.31 7.13
N ASP A 84 8.46 -4.16 7.49
CA ASP A 84 9.09 -3.08 8.33
C ASP A 84 9.75 -1.90 7.60
N GLY A 85 9.53 -1.74 6.29
CA GLY A 85 10.11 -0.64 5.51
C GLY A 85 9.26 0.63 5.41
N SER A 86 8.17 0.77 6.18
CA SER A 86 7.19 1.85 5.98
C SER A 86 7.77 3.27 6.15
N THR A 87 8.68 3.44 7.12
CA THR A 87 9.40 4.70 7.38
C THR A 87 10.39 5.02 6.26
N ALA A 88 11.19 4.03 5.84
CA ALA A 88 12.13 4.16 4.73
C ALA A 88 11.41 4.52 3.42
N ARG A 89 10.26 3.89 3.16
CA ARG A 89 9.41 4.20 2.01
C ARG A 89 8.88 5.63 2.04
N ALA A 90 8.42 6.10 3.21
CA ALA A 90 7.96 7.47 3.37
C ALA A 90 9.10 8.49 3.16
N ALA A 91 10.30 8.17 3.66
CA ALA A 91 11.49 8.99 3.43
C ALA A 91 11.86 9.06 1.94
N LEU A 92 11.81 7.93 1.22
CA LEU A 92 12.09 7.87 -0.21
C LEU A 92 11.09 8.72 -1.03
N ILE A 93 9.80 8.66 -0.69
CA ILE A 93 8.77 9.51 -1.30
C ILE A 93 9.08 11.00 -1.05
N ARG A 94 9.43 11.35 0.20
CA ARG A 94 9.78 12.74 0.54
C ARG A 94 10.97 13.24 -0.27
N THR A 95 12.04 12.45 -0.39
CA THR A 95 13.22 12.82 -1.19
C THR A 95 12.86 13.04 -2.67
N LEU A 96 11.97 12.21 -3.24
CA LEU A 96 11.47 12.40 -4.60
C LEU A 96 10.68 13.70 -4.73
N ASP A 97 9.79 14.00 -3.79
CA ASP A 97 8.99 15.21 -3.80
C ASP A 97 9.82 16.48 -3.60
N GLU A 98 10.85 16.43 -2.75
CA GLU A 98 11.83 17.51 -2.58
C GLU A 98 12.57 17.79 -3.90
N ARG A 99 13.09 16.73 -4.55
CA ARG A 99 13.81 16.88 -5.82
C ARG A 99 12.91 17.31 -6.98
N LEU A 100 11.60 17.11 -6.85
CA LEU A 100 10.58 17.59 -7.78
C LEU A 100 10.02 18.98 -7.42
N GLY A 101 10.39 19.55 -6.26
CA GLY A 101 9.91 20.84 -5.78
C GLY A 101 8.44 20.84 -5.34
N ARG A 102 7.89 19.68 -4.94
CA ARG A 102 6.48 19.52 -4.56
C ARG A 102 6.20 19.77 -3.08
N THR A 103 7.24 19.85 -2.24
CA THR A 103 7.09 20.02 -0.79
C THR A 103 6.56 21.38 -0.37
N THR A 104 6.64 22.40 -1.24
CA THR A 104 6.22 23.78 -0.97
C THR A 104 4.84 24.14 -1.56
N ALA A 105 4.32 23.33 -2.49
CA ALA A 105 3.10 23.64 -3.26
C ALA A 105 1.78 23.42 -2.49
N ALA A 106 1.84 23.09 -1.19
CA ALA A 106 0.65 23.00 -0.35
C ALA A 106 0.19 24.38 0.19
N GLU A 107 1.03 25.42 0.10
CA GLU A 107 0.70 26.76 0.62
C GLU A 107 0.49 27.81 -0.47
N ASP A 108 1.17 27.73 -1.62
CA ASP A 108 1.06 28.76 -2.66
C ASP A 108 0.46 28.23 -3.96
N ASN A 109 -0.83 28.49 -4.14
CA ASN A 109 -1.49 28.50 -5.45
C ASN A 109 -0.75 29.49 -6.36
N HIS A 110 -0.07 29.02 -7.43
CA HIS A 110 -0.09 29.60 -8.78
C HIS A 110 0.78 28.77 -9.76
N ALA A 111 0.13 28.27 -10.81
CA ALA A 111 0.64 27.98 -12.16
C ALA A 111 2.08 27.41 -12.35
N ALA A 112 2.21 26.08 -12.51
CA ALA A 112 3.23 25.44 -13.39
C ALA A 112 2.89 23.95 -13.68
N PRO A 113 3.49 23.32 -14.70
CA PRO A 113 2.80 22.44 -15.65
C PRO A 113 2.64 20.99 -15.18
N ALA A 114 1.49 20.40 -15.55
CA ALA A 114 1.17 18.97 -15.48
C ALA A 114 1.72 18.27 -14.23
N SER A 115 1.30 18.73 -13.06
CA SER A 115 1.23 17.81 -11.92
C SER A 115 0.35 16.66 -12.39
N ILE A 116 0.93 15.46 -12.51
CA ILE A 116 0.12 14.24 -12.48
C ILE A 116 -0.52 14.31 -11.10
N VAL A 117 -1.72 14.90 -11.04
CA VAL A 117 -2.56 14.93 -9.85
C VAL A 117 -2.95 13.49 -9.65
N VAL A 118 -2.10 12.76 -8.92
CA VAL A 118 -2.48 11.49 -8.31
C VAL A 118 -3.51 11.91 -7.28
N ASN A 119 -4.77 11.96 -7.71
CA ASN A 119 -5.90 12.26 -6.86
C ASN A 119 -5.85 11.24 -5.73
N ARG A 120 -5.50 11.72 -4.54
CA ARG A 120 -5.31 10.92 -3.34
C ARG A 120 -6.70 10.60 -2.79
N THR A 121 -7.47 9.78 -3.49
CA THR A 121 -8.61 9.09 -2.88
C THR A 121 -8.04 7.97 -2.00
N ASN A 122 -7.41 8.39 -0.90
CA ASN A 122 -6.97 7.53 0.20
C ASN A 122 -8.22 7.00 0.92
N ALA A 123 -8.95 6.08 0.27
CA ALA A 123 -9.56 5.01 1.03
C ALA A 123 -8.41 4.04 1.34
N ARG A 124 -7.65 4.30 2.41
CA ARG A 124 -6.91 3.20 3.06
C ARG A 124 -7.99 2.15 3.35
N PRO A 125 -8.02 0.97 2.73
CA PRO A 125 -8.86 -0.08 3.27
C PRO A 125 -8.32 -0.30 4.68
N LEU A 126 -9.15 -0.06 5.71
CA LEU A 126 -8.81 -0.51 7.04
C LEU A 126 -8.56 -2.00 6.89
N ARG A 127 -7.29 -2.41 6.98
CA ARG A 127 -6.92 -3.82 7.07
C ARG A 127 -7.35 -4.22 8.47
N ILE A 128 -8.62 -4.57 8.58
CA ILE A 128 -9.21 -5.15 9.78
C ILE A 128 -8.47 -6.48 9.97
N SER A 129 -7.54 -6.50 10.92
CA SER A 129 -6.74 -7.69 11.23
C SER A 129 -7.66 -8.83 11.64
N PRO A 130 -7.39 -10.10 11.31
CA PRO A 130 -8.17 -11.23 11.83
C PRO A 130 -8.29 -11.20 13.37
N LEU A 131 -7.33 -10.59 14.07
CA LEU A 131 -7.37 -10.39 15.52
C LEU A 131 -8.56 -9.56 15.98
N THR A 132 -9.02 -8.56 15.22
CA THR A 132 -10.16 -7.73 15.63
C THR A 132 -11.47 -8.51 15.56
N TRP A 133 -11.58 -9.46 14.63
CA TRP A 133 -12.74 -10.38 14.58
C TRP A 133 -12.74 -11.34 15.76
N VAL A 134 -11.58 -11.83 16.18
CA VAL A 134 -11.45 -12.66 17.39
C VAL A 134 -11.85 -11.85 18.64
N VAL A 135 -11.34 -10.63 18.79
CA VAL A 135 -11.69 -9.76 19.93
C VAL A 135 -13.18 -9.43 19.94
N ALA A 136 -13.76 -9.07 18.79
CA ALA A 136 -15.20 -8.80 18.68
C ALA A 136 -16.05 -10.03 19.06
N SER A 137 -15.65 -11.22 18.62
CA SER A 137 -16.30 -12.48 18.98
C SER A 137 -16.23 -12.74 20.49
N CYS A 138 -15.05 -12.59 21.10
CA CYS A 138 -14.88 -12.73 22.55
C CYS A 138 -15.75 -11.75 23.35
N VAL A 139 -15.84 -10.49 22.90
CA VAL A 139 -16.69 -9.49 23.55
C VAL A 139 -18.18 -9.84 23.43
N ALA A 140 -18.62 -10.26 22.24
CA ALA A 140 -20.01 -10.66 22.01
C ALA A 140 -20.43 -11.83 22.91
N VAL A 141 -19.56 -12.85 23.03
CA VAL A 141 -19.78 -14.00 23.92
C VAL A 141 -19.85 -13.55 25.39
N GLY A 142 -18.95 -12.66 25.81
CA GLY A 142 -18.94 -12.12 27.18
C GLY A 142 -20.22 -11.35 27.52
N VAL A 143 -20.73 -10.52 26.60
CA VAL A 143 -21.99 -9.79 26.79
C VAL A 143 -23.18 -10.73 26.86
N ALA A 144 -23.25 -11.73 25.98
CA ALA A 144 -24.31 -12.73 25.99
C ALA A 144 -24.33 -13.51 27.31
N TRP A 145 -23.16 -13.95 27.78
CA TRP A 145 -23.03 -14.62 29.08
C TRP A 145 -23.52 -13.74 30.24
N PHE A 146 -23.10 -12.48 30.26
CA PHE A 146 -23.52 -11.53 31.30
C PHE A 146 -25.03 -11.28 31.29
N MET A 147 -25.66 -11.17 30.12
CA MET A 147 -27.11 -11.03 30.02
C MET A 147 -27.85 -12.26 30.55
N VAL A 148 -27.38 -13.45 30.22
CA VAL A 148 -27.96 -14.72 30.70
C VAL A 148 -27.83 -14.82 32.21
N ASP A 149 -26.66 -14.51 32.78
CA ASP A 149 -26.43 -14.52 34.22
C ASP A 149 -27.37 -13.56 34.96
N ARG A 150 -27.50 -12.33 34.46
CA ARG A 150 -28.42 -11.32 35.01
C ARG A 150 -29.88 -11.77 34.93
N TRP A 151 -30.27 -12.42 33.84
CA TRP A 151 -31.63 -12.96 33.68
C TRP A 151 -31.89 -14.14 34.62
N PHE A 152 -30.90 -15.02 34.80
CA PHE A 152 -30.99 -16.16 35.70
C PHE A 152 -31.13 -15.72 37.17
N ILE A 153 -30.34 -14.74 37.60
CA ILE A 153 -30.44 -14.16 38.95
C ILE A 153 -31.80 -13.49 39.17
N ALA A 154 -32.33 -12.77 38.17
CA ALA A 154 -33.65 -12.16 38.26
C ALA A 154 -34.79 -13.19 38.35
N SER A 155 -34.64 -14.33 37.67
CA SER A 155 -35.63 -15.42 37.67
C SER A 155 -35.69 -16.16 39.00
N ILE A 156 -34.55 -16.35 39.67
CA ILE A 156 -34.50 -16.96 41.01
C ILE A 156 -35.20 -16.07 42.04
N ALA A 157 -35.05 -14.74 41.93
CA ALA A 157 -35.69 -13.80 42.85
C ALA A 157 -37.23 -13.83 42.79
N GLN A 158 -37.82 -14.20 41.64
CA GLN A 158 -39.28 -14.30 41.47
C GLN A 158 -39.89 -15.60 42.04
N ILE A 159 -39.11 -16.67 42.18
CA ILE A 159 -39.61 -17.97 42.67
C ILE A 159 -39.52 -18.07 44.20
N ALA A 160 -38.68 -17.23 44.83
CA ALA A 160 -38.49 -17.19 46.28
C ALA A 160 -39.54 -16.32 47.03
N GLN A 161 -40.55 -15.81 46.33
CA GLN A 161 -41.61 -14.94 46.86
C GLN A 161 -42.98 -15.59 46.66
#